data_AF-A0A976KEU7-F1
#
_entry.id   AF-A0A976KEU7-F1
#
_cell.length_a   1.000
_cell.length_b   1.000
_cell.length_c   1.000
_cell.angle_alpha   90.00
_cell.angle_beta   90.00
_cell.angle_gamma   90.00
#
_symmetry.space_group_name_H-M   'P 1'
#
loop_
_entity.id
_entity.type
_entity.pdbx_description
1 polymer ?
#
loop_
_entity_poly.entity_id
_entity_poly.type
_entity_poly.pdbx_seq_one_letter_code
_entity_poly.pdbx_strand_id
1 'polypeptide(L)'
;MSRQDLLARLEPYLESSSRLRRQRKFPFVDDKVLTDWNGMMIAALARAGGLLGEPRYVTAAEKAAAFVLTLRDGEGIQLHTWRDGKGKIRAYLDDYAYLIKGLTALHKVTGSGRWLDEAERLSEELESRLRDPAGGYFMSEGEPDLLVQVKAATDGAIPAGNGVAILGLLELGAITGEAVYRERATAALESFSPQLAAYPGALATVALAVYHYRRPGSPPPAGESGAAEAVAATGGLEGLAEKLVRVSARPASAVREDGWQPFEIGLEIQEAWHINANPASLEYLIPTSLEGKLRGLSYPPGESFKFAFAPEELSVYSGSVTLTGELAPGERSLSLTYQACDDRRCLPPVTKHVILPAPER
;
A
#
# COMPACT_ATOMS: atom_id res chain seq x y z
N MET A 1 -12.26 8.18 -40.52
CA MET A 1 -13.53 7.95 -39.82
C MET A 1 -13.28 8.23 -38.34
N SER A 2 -13.96 9.23 -37.78
CA SER A 2 -13.82 9.57 -36.36
C SER A 2 -14.52 8.53 -35.47
N ARG A 3 -14.21 8.52 -34.16
CA ARG A 3 -14.96 7.71 -33.17
C ARG A 3 -16.46 8.02 -33.23
N GLN A 4 -16.81 9.28 -33.46
CA GLN A 4 -18.20 9.75 -33.53
C GLN A 4 -18.91 9.19 -34.77
N ASP A 5 -18.23 9.19 -35.92
CA ASP A 5 -18.74 8.59 -37.16
C ASP A 5 -18.95 7.08 -37.01
N LEU A 6 -18.03 6.40 -36.32
CA LEU A 6 -18.15 4.97 -36.05
C LEU A 6 -19.37 4.67 -35.16
N LEU A 7 -19.55 5.41 -34.07
CA LEU A 7 -20.69 5.23 -33.16
C LEU A 7 -22.02 5.50 -33.87
N ALA A 8 -22.11 6.60 -34.63
CA ALA A 8 -23.29 6.93 -35.42
C ALA A 8 -23.64 5.83 -36.44
N ARG A 9 -22.64 5.19 -37.04
CA ARG A 9 -22.85 4.04 -37.94
C ARG A 9 -23.29 2.78 -37.21
N LEU A 10 -22.90 2.58 -35.95
CA LEU A 10 -23.25 1.41 -35.15
C LEU A 10 -24.63 1.51 -34.51
N GLU A 11 -25.11 2.71 -34.19
CA GLU A 11 -26.39 2.98 -33.50
C GLU A 11 -27.56 2.16 -34.09
N PRO A 12 -27.81 2.16 -35.42
CA PRO A 12 -28.96 1.44 -35.99
C PRO A 12 -28.85 -0.08 -35.83
N TYR A 13 -27.63 -0.62 -35.85
CA TYR A 13 -27.37 -2.05 -35.64
C TYR A 13 -27.55 -2.44 -34.17
N LEU A 14 -27.11 -1.60 -33.24
CA LEU A 14 -27.31 -1.79 -31.80
C LEU A 14 -28.80 -1.74 -31.43
N GLU A 15 -29.54 -0.77 -31.97
CA GLU A 15 -30.99 -0.65 -31.80
C GLU A 15 -31.73 -1.87 -32.38
N SER A 16 -31.41 -2.26 -33.61
CA SER A 16 -32.02 -3.44 -34.26
C SER A 16 -31.73 -4.72 -33.47
N SER A 17 -30.49 -4.91 -33.02
CA SER A 17 -30.08 -6.04 -32.17
C SER A 17 -30.83 -6.04 -30.83
N SER A 18 -30.94 -4.88 -30.18
CA SER A 18 -31.67 -4.70 -28.91
C SER A 18 -33.15 -5.07 -29.07
N ARG A 19 -33.80 -4.58 -30.13
CA ARG A 19 -35.20 -4.88 -30.45
C ARG A 19 -35.43 -6.38 -30.64
N LEU A 20 -34.57 -7.04 -31.42
CA LEU A 20 -34.65 -8.49 -31.65
C LEU A 20 -34.36 -9.30 -30.39
N ARG A 21 -33.41 -8.87 -29.55
CA ARG A 21 -33.10 -9.53 -28.26
C ARG A 21 -34.28 -9.47 -27.29
N ARG A 22 -35.01 -8.35 -27.25
CA ARG A 22 -36.21 -8.18 -26.40
C ARG A 22 -37.36 -9.13 -26.76
N GLN A 23 -37.39 -9.64 -27.98
CA GLN A 23 -38.38 -10.64 -28.41
C GLN A 23 -38.02 -12.07 -28.00
N ARG A 24 -36.77 -12.32 -27.59
CA ARG A 24 -36.35 -13.64 -27.12
C ARG A 24 -36.92 -13.87 -25.73
N LYS A 25 -37.33 -15.11 -25.45
CA LYS A 25 -37.58 -15.54 -24.07
C LYS A 25 -36.29 -15.33 -23.28
N PHE A 26 -36.32 -14.42 -22.31
CA PHE A 26 -35.15 -14.18 -21.46
C PHE A 26 -34.79 -15.47 -20.73
N PRO A 27 -33.49 -15.77 -20.56
CA PRO A 27 -33.09 -16.84 -19.66
C PRO A 27 -33.64 -16.55 -18.26
N PHE A 28 -33.92 -17.62 -17.50
CA PHE A 28 -34.27 -17.46 -16.10
C PHE A 28 -33.15 -16.68 -15.40
N VAL A 29 -33.52 -15.63 -14.68
CA VAL A 29 -32.57 -14.85 -13.88
C VAL A 29 -32.51 -15.54 -12.53
N ASP A 30 -31.33 -15.99 -12.12
CA ASP A 30 -31.13 -16.42 -10.74
C ASP A 30 -31.30 -15.18 -9.85
N ASP A 31 -32.32 -15.20 -9.00
CA ASP A 31 -32.70 -14.13 -8.07
C ASP A 31 -32.07 -14.33 -6.67
N LYS A 32 -31.20 -15.35 -6.54
CA LYS A 32 -30.45 -15.62 -5.32
C LYS A 32 -29.50 -14.48 -5.01
N VAL A 33 -29.52 -14.06 -3.75
CA VAL A 33 -28.53 -13.15 -3.17
C VAL A 33 -27.42 -13.99 -2.55
N LEU A 34 -26.19 -13.75 -3.00
CA LEU A 34 -24.98 -14.39 -2.48
C LEU A 34 -24.12 -13.34 -1.76
N THR A 35 -23.70 -13.63 -0.54
CA THR A 35 -23.02 -12.66 0.32
C THR A 35 -21.65 -12.26 -0.24
N ASP A 36 -20.83 -13.21 -0.66
CA ASP A 36 -19.56 -13.03 -1.38
C ASP A 36 -19.68 -12.12 -2.62
N TRP A 37 -20.58 -12.44 -3.56
CA TRP A 37 -20.79 -11.64 -4.79
C TRP A 37 -21.30 -10.24 -4.48
N ASN A 38 -22.18 -10.10 -3.49
CA ASN A 38 -22.61 -8.79 -3.04
C ASN A 38 -21.48 -8.02 -2.36
N GLY A 39 -20.60 -8.67 -1.59
CA GLY A 39 -19.40 -8.06 -1.02
C GLY A 39 -18.49 -7.45 -2.09
N MET A 40 -18.22 -8.19 -3.17
CA MET A 40 -17.48 -7.69 -4.33
C MET A 40 -18.18 -6.50 -5.00
N MET A 41 -19.50 -6.61 -5.23
CA MET A 41 -20.30 -5.54 -5.83
C MET A 41 -20.30 -4.28 -4.96
N ILE A 42 -20.48 -4.41 -3.64
CA ILE A 42 -20.46 -3.30 -2.68
C ILE A 42 -19.11 -2.60 -2.74
N ALA A 43 -18.00 -3.34 -2.70
CA ALA A 43 -16.65 -2.77 -2.80
C ALA A 43 -16.45 -1.99 -4.11
N ALA A 44 -16.89 -2.57 -5.23
CA ALA A 44 -16.76 -1.93 -6.55
C ALA A 44 -17.59 -0.65 -6.65
N LEU A 45 -18.86 -0.69 -6.22
CA LEU A 45 -19.77 0.46 -6.27
C LEU A 45 -19.34 1.58 -5.31
N ALA A 46 -18.92 1.26 -4.09
CA ALA A 46 -18.41 2.24 -3.15
C ALA A 46 -17.19 2.97 -3.74
N ARG A 47 -16.18 2.22 -4.20
CA ARG A 47 -14.95 2.78 -4.79
C ARG A 47 -15.25 3.61 -6.04
N ALA A 48 -16.08 3.10 -6.95
CA ALA A 48 -16.46 3.82 -8.17
C ALA A 48 -17.22 5.11 -7.84
N GLY A 49 -18.16 5.06 -6.89
CA GLY A 49 -18.91 6.23 -6.45
C GLY A 49 -18.02 7.32 -5.88
N GLY A 50 -17.07 6.95 -5.01
CA GLY A 50 -16.10 7.90 -4.45
C GLY A 50 -15.12 8.48 -5.48
N LEU A 51 -14.55 7.64 -6.35
CA LEU A 51 -13.54 8.08 -7.34
C LEU A 51 -14.14 8.88 -8.50
N LEU A 52 -15.35 8.53 -8.93
CA LEU A 52 -16.02 9.18 -10.07
C LEU A 52 -16.94 10.34 -9.64
N GLY A 53 -17.12 10.54 -8.34
CA GLY A 53 -18.08 11.52 -7.81
C GLY A 53 -19.53 11.20 -8.21
N GLU A 54 -19.90 9.91 -8.19
CA GLU A 54 -21.21 9.42 -8.63
C GLU A 54 -22.00 8.84 -7.43
N PRO A 55 -22.85 9.65 -6.75
CA PRO A 55 -23.49 9.27 -5.50
C PRO A 55 -24.42 8.06 -5.61
N ARG A 56 -25.01 7.82 -6.80
CA ARG A 56 -25.94 6.69 -6.99
C ARG A 56 -25.28 5.34 -6.72
N TYR A 57 -23.97 5.23 -6.96
CA TYR A 57 -23.23 3.99 -6.71
C TYR A 57 -23.01 3.78 -5.22
N VAL A 58 -22.68 4.84 -4.47
CA VAL A 58 -22.54 4.76 -3.01
C VAL A 58 -23.88 4.38 -2.37
N THR A 59 -24.98 5.03 -2.76
CA THR A 59 -26.32 4.70 -2.25
C THR A 59 -26.72 3.25 -2.56
N ALA A 60 -26.39 2.74 -3.75
CA ALA A 60 -26.65 1.35 -4.10
C ALA A 60 -25.82 0.37 -3.25
N ALA A 61 -24.54 0.69 -3.00
CA ALA A 61 -23.66 -0.09 -2.14
C ALA A 61 -24.16 -0.12 -0.68
N GLU A 62 -24.56 1.02 -0.12
CA GLU A 62 -25.11 1.11 1.23
C GLU A 62 -26.40 0.31 1.39
N LYS A 63 -27.31 0.37 0.40
CA LYS A 63 -28.55 -0.41 0.40
C LYS A 63 -28.26 -1.91 0.37
N ALA A 64 -27.33 -2.34 -0.48
CA ALA A 64 -26.94 -3.74 -0.58
C ALA A 64 -26.29 -4.23 0.71
N ALA A 65 -25.34 -3.47 1.27
CA ALA A 65 -24.67 -3.80 2.53
C ALA A 65 -25.67 -3.90 3.69
N ALA A 66 -26.57 -2.93 3.82
CA ALA A 66 -27.61 -2.95 4.84
C ALA A 66 -28.48 -4.21 4.76
N PHE A 67 -28.85 -4.64 3.55
CA PHE A 67 -29.62 -5.87 3.36
C PHE A 67 -28.81 -7.13 3.68
N VAL A 68 -27.59 -7.26 3.14
CA VAL A 68 -26.74 -8.44 3.34
C VAL A 68 -26.40 -8.66 4.81
N LEU A 69 -26.20 -7.58 5.58
CA LEU A 69 -25.94 -7.67 7.02
C LEU A 69 -27.14 -8.19 7.84
N THR A 70 -28.36 -8.16 7.27
CA THR A 70 -29.54 -8.78 7.91
C THR A 70 -29.59 -10.30 7.71
N LEU A 71 -28.78 -10.85 6.81
CA LEU A 71 -28.79 -12.27 6.47
C LEU A 71 -28.03 -13.07 7.52
N ARG A 72 -28.71 -13.38 8.63
CA ARG A 72 -28.15 -14.15 9.74
C ARG A 72 -29.04 -15.33 10.11
N ASP A 73 -28.45 -16.40 10.61
CA ASP A 73 -29.20 -17.53 11.16
C ASP A 73 -29.77 -17.20 12.55
N GLY A 74 -30.45 -18.18 13.18
CA GLY A 74 -31.04 -18.01 14.51
C GLY A 74 -30.03 -17.77 15.63
N GLU A 75 -28.75 -18.05 15.40
CA GLU A 75 -27.64 -17.83 16.33
C GLU A 75 -26.91 -16.49 16.03
N GLY A 76 -27.36 -15.75 15.02
CA GLY A 76 -26.76 -14.48 14.61
C GLY A 76 -25.55 -14.63 13.69
N ILE A 77 -25.31 -15.82 13.15
CA ILE A 77 -24.18 -16.10 12.24
C ILE A 77 -24.54 -15.68 10.82
N GLN A 78 -23.60 -15.02 10.13
CA GLN A 78 -23.76 -14.58 8.76
C GLN A 78 -24.06 -15.76 7.82
N LEU A 79 -24.99 -15.54 6.88
CA LEU A 79 -25.40 -16.54 5.88
C LEU A 79 -24.73 -16.26 4.52
N HIS A 80 -24.42 -17.33 3.79
CA HIS A 80 -23.90 -17.30 2.41
C HIS A 80 -24.98 -16.93 1.40
N THR A 81 -26.19 -17.49 1.55
CA THR A 81 -27.25 -17.36 0.54
C THR A 81 -28.56 -16.90 1.12
N TRP A 82 -29.31 -16.17 0.29
CA TRP A 82 -30.69 -15.83 0.54
C TRP A 82 -31.51 -15.92 -0.76
N ARG A 83 -32.72 -16.47 -0.66
CA ARG A 83 -33.73 -16.47 -1.72
C ARG A 83 -35.12 -16.60 -1.11
N ASP A 84 -36.07 -15.81 -1.57
CA ASP A 84 -37.49 -15.88 -1.16
C ASP A 84 -37.69 -15.89 0.37
N GLY A 85 -36.98 -15.01 1.08
CA GLY A 85 -37.07 -14.88 2.53
C GLY A 85 -36.35 -15.98 3.32
N LYS A 86 -35.61 -16.87 2.66
CA LYS A 86 -34.93 -18.00 3.29
C LYS A 86 -33.44 -17.98 3.00
N GLY A 87 -32.64 -18.12 4.05
CA GLY A 87 -31.22 -18.46 3.99
C GLY A 87 -30.95 -19.65 4.91
N LYS A 88 -30.04 -20.53 4.51
CA LYS A 88 -29.78 -21.80 5.24
C LYS A 88 -28.31 -22.15 5.38
N ILE A 89 -27.47 -21.62 4.50
CA ILE A 89 -26.06 -21.98 4.42
C ILE A 89 -25.30 -20.88 5.14
N ARG A 90 -24.56 -21.25 6.20
CA ARG A 90 -23.67 -20.32 6.89
C ARG A 90 -22.58 -19.82 5.96
N ALA A 91 -22.12 -18.61 6.20
CA ALA A 91 -21.10 -17.95 5.41
C ALA A 91 -19.80 -18.78 5.34
N TYR A 92 -19.24 -18.83 4.14
CA TYR A 92 -17.91 -19.33 3.83
C TYR A 92 -16.86 -18.23 3.99
N LEU A 93 -15.58 -18.61 3.92
CA LEU A 93 -14.46 -17.67 3.92
C LEU A 93 -14.66 -16.51 2.94
N ASP A 94 -15.07 -16.81 1.72
CA ASP A 94 -15.23 -15.81 0.65
C ASP A 94 -16.29 -14.77 1.02
N ASP A 95 -17.39 -15.20 1.65
CA ASP A 95 -18.46 -14.30 2.11
C ASP A 95 -17.91 -13.26 3.09
N TYR A 96 -17.15 -13.70 4.09
CA TYR A 96 -16.52 -12.80 5.05
C TYR A 96 -15.49 -11.90 4.39
N ALA A 97 -14.56 -12.48 3.63
CA ALA A 97 -13.46 -11.75 3.02
C ALA A 97 -13.95 -10.62 2.11
N TYR A 98 -14.91 -10.92 1.23
CA TYR A 98 -15.47 -9.94 0.30
C TYR A 98 -16.39 -8.93 0.98
N LEU A 99 -17.20 -9.36 1.96
CA LEU A 99 -18.08 -8.43 2.67
C LEU A 99 -17.29 -7.45 3.55
N ILE A 100 -16.26 -7.91 4.28
CA ILE A 100 -15.34 -7.05 5.02
C ILE A 100 -14.73 -6.00 4.08
N LYS A 101 -14.23 -6.42 2.91
CA LYS A 101 -13.71 -5.47 1.89
C LYS A 101 -14.75 -4.48 1.37
N GLY A 102 -15.99 -4.92 1.19
CA GLY A 102 -17.09 -4.03 0.80
C GLY A 102 -17.38 -2.97 1.85
N LEU A 103 -17.42 -3.38 3.12
CA LEU A 103 -17.73 -2.52 4.25
C LEU A 103 -16.58 -1.54 4.56
N THR A 104 -15.31 -1.97 4.50
CA THR A 104 -14.17 -1.06 4.63
C THR A 104 -14.14 -0.03 3.50
N ALA A 105 -14.49 -0.42 2.26
CA ALA A 105 -14.61 0.51 1.14
C ALA A 105 -15.74 1.53 1.34
N LEU A 106 -16.90 1.11 1.85
CA LEU A 106 -18.00 2.00 2.23
C LEU A 106 -17.57 2.97 3.32
N HIS A 107 -16.90 2.49 4.37
CA HIS A 107 -16.38 3.34 5.44
C HIS A 107 -15.46 4.43 4.89
N LYS A 108 -14.50 4.08 4.02
CA LYS A 108 -13.57 5.05 3.41
C LYS A 108 -14.23 6.14 2.58
N VAL A 109 -15.32 5.81 1.89
CA VAL A 109 -16.00 6.75 0.99
C VAL A 109 -17.04 7.60 1.74
N THR A 110 -17.70 7.03 2.74
CA THR A 110 -18.79 7.68 3.48
C THR A 110 -18.34 8.34 4.78
N GLY A 111 -17.22 7.92 5.35
CA GLY A 111 -16.78 8.28 6.71
C GLY A 111 -17.65 7.67 7.82
N SER A 112 -18.62 6.81 7.50
CA SER A 112 -19.55 6.28 8.49
C SER A 112 -18.93 5.15 9.32
N GLY A 113 -18.89 5.33 10.65
CA GLY A 113 -18.34 4.34 11.60
C GLY A 113 -19.08 3.00 11.58
N ARG A 114 -20.41 3.00 11.35
CA ARG A 114 -21.24 1.78 11.33
C ARG A 114 -20.71 0.69 10.39
N TRP A 115 -20.08 1.08 9.28
CA TRP A 115 -19.57 0.14 8.29
C TRP A 115 -18.26 -0.47 8.75
N LEU A 116 -17.44 0.30 9.47
CA LEU A 116 -16.24 -0.21 10.11
C LEU A 116 -16.61 -1.17 11.24
N ASP A 117 -17.56 -0.79 12.11
CA ASP A 117 -18.02 -1.64 13.23
C ASP A 117 -18.49 -3.02 12.74
N GLU A 118 -19.25 -3.06 11.64
CA GLU A 118 -19.70 -4.33 11.05
C GLU A 118 -18.58 -5.11 10.36
N ALA A 119 -17.58 -4.43 9.78
CA ALA A 119 -16.40 -5.07 9.23
C ALA A 119 -15.54 -5.72 10.32
N GLU A 120 -15.36 -5.05 11.46
CA GLU A 120 -14.67 -5.59 12.64
C GLU A 120 -15.44 -6.78 13.22
N ARG A 121 -16.77 -6.65 13.39
CA ARG A 121 -17.63 -7.76 13.86
C ARG A 121 -17.51 -9.00 12.97
N LEU A 122 -17.56 -8.82 11.65
CA LEU A 122 -17.40 -9.92 10.69
C LEU A 122 -15.97 -10.49 10.71
N SER A 123 -14.95 -9.67 10.97
CA SER A 123 -13.58 -10.15 11.14
C SER A 123 -13.43 -11.06 12.37
N GLU A 124 -14.10 -10.74 13.48
CA GLU A 124 -14.10 -11.60 14.68
C GLU A 124 -14.90 -12.89 14.45
N GLU A 125 -16.01 -12.81 13.71
CA GLU A 125 -16.78 -14.00 13.32
C GLU A 125 -15.96 -14.92 12.40
N LEU A 126 -15.24 -14.34 11.42
CA LEU A 126 -14.30 -15.07 10.56
C LEU A 126 -13.20 -15.76 11.39
N GLU A 127 -12.58 -15.04 12.31
CA GLU A 127 -11.50 -15.56 13.16
C GLU A 127 -11.99 -16.69 14.07
N SER A 128 -13.14 -16.52 14.72
CA SER A 128 -13.66 -17.53 15.64
C SER A 128 -14.08 -18.84 14.96
N ARG A 129 -14.62 -18.73 13.73
CA ARG A 129 -15.22 -19.88 13.03
C ARG A 129 -14.25 -20.60 12.09
N LEU A 130 -13.44 -19.86 11.35
CA LEU A 130 -12.74 -20.39 10.18
C LEU A 130 -11.22 -20.38 10.29
N ARG A 131 -10.65 -19.82 11.36
CA ARG A 131 -9.20 -19.77 11.56
C ARG A 131 -8.59 -21.17 11.60
N ASP A 132 -7.56 -21.38 10.79
CA ASP A 132 -6.65 -22.50 10.92
C ASP A 132 -5.59 -22.16 11.98
N PRO A 133 -5.39 -22.98 13.03
CA PRO A 133 -4.29 -22.80 13.97
C PRO A 133 -2.90 -22.69 13.33
N ALA A 134 -2.70 -23.28 12.15
CA ALA A 134 -1.49 -23.15 11.34
C ALA A 134 -1.41 -21.85 10.50
N GLY A 135 -2.33 -20.90 10.72
CA GLY A 135 -2.44 -19.60 10.03
C GLY A 135 -3.39 -19.63 8.84
N GLY A 136 -4.02 -18.51 8.48
CA GLY A 136 -5.01 -18.46 7.39
C GLY A 136 -6.35 -19.08 7.79
N TYR A 137 -7.21 -19.34 6.81
CA TYR A 137 -8.61 -19.69 7.03
C TYR A 137 -9.09 -20.86 6.17
N PHE A 138 -9.87 -21.74 6.77
CA PHE A 138 -10.62 -22.77 6.07
C PHE A 138 -11.83 -22.16 5.34
N MET A 139 -12.26 -22.81 4.26
CA MET A 139 -13.41 -22.35 3.48
C MET A 139 -14.72 -22.40 4.27
N SER A 140 -14.89 -23.39 5.16
CA SER A 140 -16.07 -23.56 6.00
C SER A 140 -15.68 -24.14 7.36
N GLU A 141 -16.62 -24.08 8.31
CA GLU A 141 -16.56 -24.93 9.50
C GLU A 141 -16.49 -26.40 9.03
N GLY A 142 -15.66 -27.20 9.69
CA GLY A 142 -15.58 -28.63 9.37
C GLY A 142 -16.90 -29.30 9.70
N GLU A 143 -17.46 -30.05 8.74
CA GLU A 143 -18.64 -30.88 8.95
C GLU A 143 -18.22 -32.34 9.14
N PRO A 144 -18.98 -33.16 9.88
CA PRO A 144 -18.65 -34.57 10.09
C PRO A 144 -18.44 -35.37 8.79
N ASP A 145 -19.16 -34.99 7.74
CA ASP A 145 -19.10 -35.62 6.41
C ASP A 145 -18.04 -35.00 5.48
N LEU A 146 -17.34 -33.95 5.93
CA LEU A 146 -16.32 -33.27 5.14
C LEU A 146 -14.99 -34.01 5.21
N LEU A 147 -14.65 -34.72 4.13
CA LEU A 147 -13.41 -35.51 4.04
C LEU A 147 -12.14 -34.64 4.10
N VAL A 148 -12.18 -33.42 3.57
CA VAL A 148 -11.03 -32.51 3.49
C VAL A 148 -11.51 -31.08 3.74
N GLN A 149 -10.90 -30.41 4.71
CA GLN A 149 -11.06 -28.96 4.87
C GLN A 149 -10.18 -28.23 3.86
N VAL A 150 -10.82 -27.42 3.02
CA VAL A 150 -10.14 -26.68 1.96
C VAL A 150 -9.62 -25.35 2.53
N LYS A 151 -8.33 -25.11 2.35
CA LYS A 151 -7.64 -23.84 2.64
C LYS A 151 -6.95 -23.35 1.38
N ALA A 152 -7.74 -22.79 0.46
CA ALA A 152 -7.24 -22.32 -0.83
C ALA A 152 -6.75 -20.87 -0.73
N ALA A 153 -5.55 -20.62 -1.25
CA ALA A 153 -4.98 -19.29 -1.48
C ALA A 153 -4.68 -19.01 -2.96
N THR A 154 -4.91 -20.00 -3.82
CA THR A 154 -4.72 -19.90 -5.27
C THR A 154 -5.88 -19.15 -5.91
N ASP A 155 -5.57 -18.08 -6.62
CA ASP A 155 -6.55 -17.30 -7.36
C ASP A 155 -7.07 -18.09 -8.57
N GLY A 156 -8.36 -17.94 -8.84
CA GLY A 156 -9.03 -18.52 -10.00
C GLY A 156 -9.58 -17.43 -10.93
N ALA A 157 -10.82 -17.62 -11.39
CA ALA A 157 -11.55 -16.56 -12.09
C ALA A 157 -11.83 -15.33 -11.20
N ILE A 158 -11.80 -15.52 -9.89
CA ILE A 158 -11.87 -14.48 -8.85
C ILE A 158 -10.73 -14.68 -7.86
N PRO A 159 -10.33 -13.64 -7.10
CA PRO A 159 -9.36 -13.76 -6.02
C PRO A 159 -9.72 -14.87 -5.01
N ALA A 160 -8.72 -15.51 -4.42
CA ALA A 160 -8.96 -16.48 -3.36
C ALA A 160 -9.37 -15.78 -2.05
N GLY A 161 -10.34 -16.34 -1.33
CA GLY A 161 -10.81 -15.80 -0.06
C GLY A 161 -9.71 -15.56 0.96
N ASN A 162 -8.71 -16.44 1.08
CA ASN A 162 -7.57 -16.22 1.97
C ASN A 162 -6.77 -14.96 1.59
N GLY A 163 -6.48 -14.75 0.30
CA GLY A 163 -5.77 -13.56 -0.15
C GLY A 163 -6.56 -12.28 0.14
N VAL A 164 -7.88 -12.32 -0.10
CA VAL A 164 -8.77 -11.18 0.15
C VAL A 164 -8.94 -10.91 1.65
N ALA A 165 -9.04 -11.96 2.48
CA ALA A 165 -9.12 -11.85 3.94
C ALA A 165 -7.86 -11.19 4.50
N ILE A 166 -6.66 -11.61 4.05
CA ILE A 166 -5.40 -10.97 4.46
C ILE A 166 -5.40 -9.48 4.09
N LEU A 167 -5.81 -9.14 2.86
CA LEU A 167 -5.95 -7.74 2.45
C LEU A 167 -6.98 -6.98 3.29
N GLY A 168 -8.06 -7.63 3.72
CA GLY A 168 -9.08 -7.08 4.60
C GLY A 168 -8.52 -6.78 5.99
N LEU A 169 -7.82 -7.74 6.59
CA LEU A 169 -7.15 -7.59 7.89
C LEU A 169 -6.11 -6.47 7.87
N LEU A 170 -5.25 -6.42 6.86
CA LEU A 170 -4.27 -5.34 6.73
C LEU A 170 -4.92 -3.96 6.59
N GLU A 171 -6.07 -3.90 5.93
CA GLU A 171 -6.85 -2.67 5.79
C GLU A 171 -7.56 -2.28 7.09
N LEU A 172 -8.14 -3.23 7.81
CA LEU A 172 -8.70 -3.00 9.14
C LEU A 172 -7.64 -2.47 10.10
N GLY A 173 -6.49 -3.15 10.23
CA GLY A 173 -5.39 -2.70 11.09
C GLY A 173 -4.83 -1.33 10.70
N ALA A 174 -4.87 -0.96 9.42
CA ALA A 174 -4.48 0.38 8.98
C ALA A 174 -5.52 1.46 9.31
N ILE A 175 -6.81 1.11 9.36
CA ILE A 175 -7.90 2.05 9.71
C ILE A 175 -8.01 2.21 11.23
N THR A 176 -7.97 1.10 11.97
CA THR A 176 -8.28 1.06 13.41
C THR A 176 -7.05 1.30 14.28
N GLY A 177 -5.86 0.95 13.77
CA GLY A 177 -4.63 0.96 14.55
C GLY A 177 -4.40 -0.29 15.39
N GLU A 178 -5.33 -1.24 15.38
CA GLU A 178 -5.28 -2.44 16.21
C GLU A 178 -4.30 -3.48 15.65
N ALA A 179 -3.31 -3.83 16.47
CA ALA A 179 -2.22 -4.74 16.08
C ALA A 179 -2.70 -6.16 15.76
N VAL A 180 -3.80 -6.60 16.39
CA VAL A 180 -4.37 -7.94 16.23
C VAL A 180 -4.65 -8.27 14.76
N TYR A 181 -5.11 -7.29 13.97
CA TYR A 181 -5.38 -7.53 12.54
C TYR A 181 -4.09 -7.78 11.75
N ARG A 182 -3.02 -7.05 12.08
CA ARG A 182 -1.72 -7.26 11.46
C ARG A 182 -1.13 -8.61 11.87
N GLU A 183 -1.27 -9.01 13.13
CA GLU A 183 -0.81 -10.32 13.64
C GLU A 183 -1.52 -11.48 12.92
N ARG A 184 -2.85 -11.42 12.78
CA ARG A 184 -3.65 -12.40 12.02
C ARG A 184 -3.22 -12.46 10.55
N ALA A 185 -3.02 -11.30 9.93
CA ALA A 185 -2.52 -11.21 8.55
C ALA A 185 -1.11 -11.82 8.41
N THR A 186 -0.20 -11.59 9.36
CA THR A 186 1.14 -12.17 9.38
C THR A 186 1.08 -13.69 9.45
N ALA A 187 0.32 -14.26 10.39
CA ALA A 187 0.20 -15.71 10.53
C ALA A 187 -0.35 -16.36 9.25
N ALA A 188 -1.32 -15.73 8.60
CA ALA A 188 -1.84 -16.20 7.32
C ALA A 188 -0.80 -16.12 6.19
N LEU A 189 -0.08 -14.99 6.06
CA LEU A 189 0.99 -14.82 5.06
C LEU A 189 2.11 -15.85 5.23
N GLU A 190 2.54 -16.11 6.47
CA GLU A 190 3.57 -17.11 6.77
C GLU A 190 3.13 -18.50 6.33
N SER A 191 1.87 -18.87 6.60
CA SER A 191 1.31 -20.17 6.22
C SER A 191 1.29 -20.42 4.70
N PHE A 192 1.16 -19.36 3.89
CA PHE A 192 1.17 -19.43 2.43
C PHE A 192 2.53 -19.12 1.81
N SER A 193 3.54 -18.75 2.61
CA SER A 193 4.86 -18.39 2.10
C SER A 193 5.53 -19.46 1.23
N PRO A 194 5.44 -20.78 1.54
CA PRO A 194 6.06 -21.80 0.68
C PRO A 194 5.36 -21.91 -0.69
N GLN A 195 4.02 -21.80 -0.71
CA GLN A 195 3.23 -21.85 -1.94
C GLN A 195 3.46 -20.61 -2.79
N LEU A 196 3.55 -19.43 -2.17
CA LEU A 196 3.82 -18.18 -2.85
C LEU A 196 5.22 -18.18 -3.48
N ALA A 197 6.22 -18.74 -2.79
CA ALA A 197 7.57 -18.89 -3.33
C ALA A 197 7.62 -19.86 -4.52
N ALA A 198 6.86 -20.95 -4.48
CA ALA A 198 6.83 -21.95 -5.55
C ALA A 198 5.99 -21.52 -6.76
N TYR A 199 4.85 -20.85 -6.53
CA TYR A 199 3.84 -20.54 -7.55
C TYR A 199 3.32 -19.10 -7.45
N PRO A 200 4.17 -18.06 -7.57
CA PRO A 200 3.77 -16.67 -7.31
C PRO A 200 2.65 -16.18 -8.24
N GLY A 201 2.62 -16.64 -9.49
CA GLY A 201 1.57 -16.27 -10.45
C GLY A 201 0.18 -16.84 -10.12
N ALA A 202 0.13 -17.92 -9.33
CA ALA A 202 -1.12 -18.54 -8.90
C ALA A 202 -1.67 -17.89 -7.61
N LEU A 203 -0.84 -17.15 -6.87
CA LEU A 203 -1.18 -16.51 -5.60
C LEU A 203 -1.07 -14.98 -5.71
N ALA A 204 -1.53 -14.40 -6.82
CA ALA A 204 -1.37 -12.97 -7.11
C ALA A 204 -1.97 -12.07 -6.01
N THR A 205 -3.11 -12.45 -5.43
CA THR A 205 -3.76 -11.72 -4.33
C THR A 205 -2.94 -11.79 -3.04
N VAL A 206 -2.34 -12.94 -2.73
CA VAL A 206 -1.43 -13.07 -1.57
C VAL A 206 -0.14 -12.28 -1.82
N ALA A 207 0.41 -12.29 -3.04
CA ALA A 207 1.55 -11.45 -3.41
C ALA A 207 1.24 -9.96 -3.22
N LEU A 208 0.03 -9.53 -3.61
CA LEU A 208 -0.45 -8.18 -3.36
C LEU A 208 -0.58 -7.90 -1.85
N ALA A 209 -1.03 -8.88 -1.06
CA ALA A 209 -1.08 -8.76 0.39
C ALA A 209 0.32 -8.60 1.01
N VAL A 210 1.33 -9.34 0.54
CA VAL A 210 2.74 -9.16 0.96
C VAL A 210 3.22 -7.75 0.63
N TYR A 211 2.88 -7.24 -0.56
CA TYR A 211 3.21 -5.86 -0.94
C TYR A 211 2.60 -4.84 0.03
N HIS A 212 1.32 -4.99 0.39
CA HIS A 212 0.66 -4.13 1.37
C HIS A 212 1.24 -4.30 2.78
N TYR A 213 1.55 -5.53 3.19
CA TYR A 213 2.14 -5.84 4.48
C TYR A 213 3.51 -5.16 4.67
N ARG A 214 4.31 -5.10 3.59
CA ARG A 214 5.65 -4.50 3.56
C ARG A 214 5.65 -2.98 3.35
N ARG A 215 4.51 -2.37 2.99
CA ARG A 215 4.43 -0.90 2.87
C ARG A 215 4.49 -0.25 4.26
N PRO A 216 5.35 0.76 4.49
CA PRO A 216 5.32 1.55 5.72
C PRO A 216 3.99 2.31 5.80
N GLY A 217 3.29 2.18 6.93
CA GLY A 217 1.97 2.79 7.15
C GLY A 217 0.90 1.88 7.78
N SER A 218 1.20 0.62 8.10
CA SER A 218 0.39 -0.17 9.06
C SER A 218 1.09 -0.16 10.42
N PRO A 219 0.41 0.20 11.52
CA PRO A 219 1.06 0.43 12.80
C PRO A 219 1.63 -0.87 13.39
N PRO A 220 2.82 -0.81 14.03
CA PRO A 220 3.19 -1.77 15.06
C PRO A 220 2.40 -1.48 16.37
N PRO A 221 2.21 -2.50 17.24
CA PRO A 221 1.52 -2.35 18.53
C PRO A 221 2.15 -1.26 19.39
N ALA A 222 1.28 -0.62 20.19
CA ALA A 222 1.61 0.45 21.12
C ALA A 222 2.82 0.11 22.01
N GLY A 223 3.89 0.86 21.79
CA GLY A 223 5.09 0.91 22.60
C GLY A 223 5.92 2.09 22.11
N GLU A 224 5.86 3.18 22.87
CA GLU A 224 6.68 4.39 22.76
C GLU A 224 6.24 5.45 21.73
N SER A 225 5.45 6.38 22.29
CA SER A 225 5.24 7.79 21.96
C SER A 225 6.18 8.47 20.97
N GLY A 226 5.59 9.22 20.02
CA GLY A 226 6.25 10.39 19.45
C GLY A 226 5.73 10.84 18.08
N ALA A 227 4.86 11.86 18.09
CA ALA A 227 4.59 12.80 16.99
C ALA A 227 3.91 12.26 15.71
N ALA A 228 2.58 12.27 15.76
CA ALA A 228 1.76 12.57 14.60
C ALA A 228 1.92 14.05 14.25
N GLU A 229 2.43 14.36 13.05
CA GLU A 229 2.08 15.57 12.30
C GLU A 229 2.55 15.45 10.83
N ALA A 230 1.73 15.98 9.91
CA ALA A 230 1.96 16.15 8.47
C ALA A 230 1.50 15.03 7.50
N VAL A 231 0.19 14.76 7.47
CA VAL A 231 -0.48 14.43 6.19
C VAL A 231 -0.78 15.72 5.45
N ALA A 232 0.13 16.15 4.56
CA ALA A 232 -0.16 16.94 3.36
C ALA A 232 1.15 17.26 2.60
N ALA A 233 1.48 16.47 1.57
CA ALA A 233 2.13 16.93 0.33
C ALA A 233 2.55 15.74 -0.54
N THR A 234 1.75 15.48 -1.58
CA THR A 234 2.15 15.04 -2.93
C THR A 234 3.65 14.83 -3.16
N GLY A 235 4.06 13.61 -3.53
CA GLY A 235 5.44 13.36 -4.00
C GLY A 235 5.91 11.91 -4.12
N GLY A 236 5.14 10.90 -3.72
CA GLY A 236 5.62 9.51 -3.78
C GLY A 236 6.89 9.27 -2.95
N LEU A 237 7.63 8.19 -3.25
CA LEU A 237 8.88 7.85 -2.54
C LEU A 237 10.02 8.84 -2.86
N GLU A 238 9.99 9.45 -4.04
CA GLU A 238 10.97 10.46 -4.48
C GLU A 238 10.81 11.76 -3.66
N GLY A 239 9.59 12.27 -3.54
CA GLY A 239 9.31 13.46 -2.74
C GLY A 239 9.47 13.25 -1.23
N LEU A 240 9.44 12.01 -0.75
CA LEU A 240 9.89 11.68 0.61
C LEU A 240 11.42 11.78 0.70
N ALA A 241 12.14 11.12 -0.19
CA ALA A 241 13.61 11.12 -0.20
C ALA A 241 14.21 12.54 -0.29
N GLU A 242 13.57 13.42 -1.06
CA GLU A 242 13.97 14.83 -1.18
C GLU A 242 13.83 15.60 0.14
N LYS A 243 12.87 15.26 1.00
CA LYS A 243 12.60 15.98 2.26
C LYS A 243 13.49 15.54 3.42
N LEU A 244 14.09 14.36 3.34
CA LEU A 244 14.86 13.76 4.44
C LEU A 244 16.22 14.43 4.72
N VAL A 245 16.79 15.10 3.71
CA VAL A 245 18.08 15.79 3.86
C VAL A 245 17.90 17.26 3.53
N ARG A 246 17.95 18.11 4.55
CA ARG A 246 18.00 19.56 4.34
C ARG A 246 19.42 19.95 3.99
N VAL A 247 19.57 20.68 2.90
CA VAL A 247 20.88 21.12 2.38
C VAL A 247 21.01 22.61 2.58
N SER A 248 22.11 23.02 3.20
CA SER A 248 22.54 24.42 3.30
C SER A 248 23.88 24.58 2.61
N ALA A 249 24.13 25.76 2.04
CA ALA A 249 25.34 26.04 1.29
C ALA A 249 25.81 27.45 1.62
N ARG A 250 27.08 27.57 2.01
CA ARG A 250 27.67 28.86 2.36
C ARG A 250 29.12 28.99 1.89
N PRO A 251 29.59 30.20 1.55
CA PRO A 251 31.02 30.47 1.43
C PRO A 251 31.72 30.18 2.76
N ALA A 252 32.84 29.45 2.72
CA ALA A 252 33.64 29.16 3.92
C ALA A 252 34.66 30.27 4.22
N SER A 253 35.14 30.97 3.19
CA SER A 253 36.05 32.12 3.29
C SER A 253 35.98 32.99 2.03
N ALA A 254 36.74 34.09 1.97
CA ALA A 254 36.84 34.92 0.78
C ALA A 254 37.40 34.13 -0.42
N VAL A 255 37.06 34.58 -1.63
CA VAL A 255 37.62 34.03 -2.88
C VAL A 255 39.14 34.08 -2.81
N ARG A 256 39.79 32.96 -3.15
CA ARG A 256 41.25 32.84 -3.22
C ARG A 256 41.80 33.75 -4.31
N GLU A 257 43.10 34.07 -4.26
CA GLU A 257 43.77 34.89 -5.29
C GLU A 257 43.66 34.28 -6.70
N ASP A 258 43.57 32.95 -6.80
CA ASP A 258 43.39 32.22 -8.05
C ASP A 258 41.92 32.10 -8.50
N GLY A 259 41.01 32.80 -7.82
CA GLY A 259 39.59 32.92 -8.16
C GLY A 259 38.70 31.79 -7.65
N TRP A 260 39.25 30.80 -6.94
CA TRP A 260 38.47 29.69 -6.39
C TRP A 260 37.73 30.09 -5.10
N GLN A 261 36.49 29.64 -4.95
CA GLN A 261 35.63 29.97 -3.81
C GLN A 261 35.53 28.78 -2.86
N PRO A 262 36.14 28.83 -1.65
CA PRO A 262 35.93 27.82 -0.63
C PRO A 262 34.48 27.80 -0.14
N PHE A 263 33.90 26.62 0.04
CA PHE A 263 32.52 26.45 0.47
C PHE A 263 32.36 25.39 1.55
N GLU A 264 31.23 25.48 2.24
CA GLU A 264 30.68 24.45 3.12
C GLU A 264 29.26 24.10 2.68
N ILE A 265 29.02 22.81 2.48
CA ILE A 265 27.68 22.24 2.29
C ILE A 265 27.29 21.51 3.58
N GLY A 266 26.32 22.05 4.31
CA GLY A 266 25.75 21.41 5.48
C GLY A 266 24.58 20.52 5.09
N LEU A 267 24.61 19.25 5.49
CA LEU A 267 23.53 18.30 5.33
C LEU A 267 22.95 17.99 6.71
N GLU A 268 21.69 18.36 6.94
CA GLU A 268 20.92 17.92 8.11
C GLU A 268 20.06 16.74 7.67
N ILE A 269 20.38 15.56 8.19
CA ILE A 269 19.71 14.30 7.91
C ILE A 269 18.67 14.07 9.01
N GLN A 270 17.43 13.81 8.59
CA GLN A 270 16.34 13.58 9.53
C GLN A 270 16.63 12.38 10.45
N GLU A 271 16.19 12.46 11.70
CA GLU A 271 16.31 11.38 12.68
C GLU A 271 15.77 10.05 12.13
N ALA A 272 16.43 8.94 12.50
CA ALA A 272 16.20 7.58 12.00
C ALA A 272 16.53 7.34 10.50
N TRP A 273 17.14 8.31 9.83
CA TRP A 273 17.69 8.16 8.48
C TRP A 273 19.20 8.40 8.46
N HIS A 274 19.85 7.79 7.47
CA HIS A 274 21.25 8.01 7.17
C HIS A 274 21.45 8.08 5.65
N ILE A 275 22.59 8.60 5.21
CA ILE A 275 23.04 8.54 3.81
C ILE A 275 24.37 7.82 3.74
N ASN A 276 24.66 7.13 2.63
CA ASN A 276 25.95 6.45 2.47
C ASN A 276 27.10 7.46 2.48
N ALA A 277 28.16 7.16 3.23
CA ALA A 277 29.36 7.98 3.24
C ALA A 277 30.11 7.92 1.89
N ASN A 278 31.13 8.75 1.74
CA ASN A 278 32.01 8.73 0.58
C ASN A 278 33.47 8.48 1.01
N PRO A 279 34.10 7.38 0.57
CA PRO A 279 33.57 6.34 -0.32
C PRO A 279 32.46 5.50 0.33
N ALA A 280 31.56 4.95 -0.49
CA ALA A 280 30.57 3.99 0.00
C ALA A 280 31.25 2.66 0.37
N SER A 281 30.71 1.96 1.38
CA SER A 281 31.30 0.71 1.87
C SER A 281 31.22 -0.46 0.88
N LEU A 282 30.26 -0.45 -0.05
CA LEU A 282 30.02 -1.53 -1.01
C LEU A 282 29.78 -0.93 -2.40
N GLU A 283 30.25 -1.59 -3.46
CA GLU A 283 30.23 -1.07 -4.84
C GLU A 283 28.83 -0.77 -5.40
N TYR A 284 27.79 -1.43 -4.87
CA TYR A 284 26.41 -1.25 -5.30
C TYR A 284 25.66 -0.14 -4.55
N LEU A 285 26.28 0.47 -3.54
CA LEU A 285 25.69 1.57 -2.78
C LEU A 285 25.98 2.90 -3.49
N ILE A 286 25.00 3.80 -3.46
CA ILE A 286 25.14 5.14 -4.04
C ILE A 286 25.79 6.05 -2.99
N PRO A 287 27.05 6.47 -3.16
CA PRO A 287 27.73 7.33 -2.20
C PRO A 287 27.13 8.74 -2.20
N THR A 288 27.27 9.46 -1.09
CA THR A 288 27.04 10.91 -1.08
C THR A 288 28.12 11.60 -1.91
N SER A 289 27.77 12.19 -3.04
CA SER A 289 28.74 12.77 -3.98
C SER A 289 28.39 14.21 -4.35
N LEU A 290 29.45 15.00 -4.53
CA LEU A 290 29.40 16.34 -5.10
C LEU A 290 30.01 16.33 -6.50
N GLU A 291 29.24 16.80 -7.48
CA GLU A 291 29.66 16.95 -8.87
C GLU A 291 29.62 18.41 -9.31
N GLY A 292 30.61 18.80 -10.13
CA GLY A 292 30.80 20.15 -10.64
C GLY A 292 32.26 20.41 -10.98
N LYS A 293 32.60 21.65 -11.35
CA LYS A 293 34.00 22.08 -11.48
C LYS A 293 34.55 22.42 -10.09
N LEU A 294 34.93 21.39 -9.36
CA LEU A 294 35.30 21.42 -7.96
C LEU A 294 36.75 20.96 -7.77
N ARG A 295 37.41 21.42 -6.71
CA ARG A 295 38.70 20.86 -6.25
C ARG A 295 38.74 20.82 -4.73
N GLY A 296 39.67 20.03 -4.19
CA GLY A 296 39.90 19.95 -2.75
C GLY A 296 38.69 19.43 -1.96
N LEU A 297 37.84 18.60 -2.59
CA LEU A 297 36.68 18.02 -1.92
C LEU A 297 37.10 17.17 -0.73
N SER A 298 36.54 17.48 0.44
CA SER A 298 36.75 16.73 1.67
C SER A 298 35.40 16.30 2.22
N TYR A 299 35.28 14.98 2.35
CA TYR A 299 34.18 14.31 3.03
C TYR A 299 34.66 13.91 4.43
N PRO A 300 33.88 14.17 5.48
CA PRO A 300 34.23 13.72 6.82
C PRO A 300 34.18 12.18 6.89
N PRO A 301 34.86 11.56 7.87
CA PRO A 301 34.74 10.12 8.08
C PRO A 301 33.29 9.75 8.40
N GLY A 302 32.78 8.71 7.76
CA GLY A 302 31.46 8.15 8.08
C GLY A 302 31.49 7.34 9.36
N GLU A 303 30.34 7.25 10.02
CA GLU A 303 30.15 6.38 11.17
C GLU A 303 29.90 4.95 10.68
N SER A 304 30.58 3.97 11.28
CA SER A 304 30.33 2.56 10.99
C SER A 304 29.09 2.10 11.72
N PHE A 305 28.13 1.57 10.98
CA PHE A 305 26.90 1.02 11.54
C PHE A 305 26.55 -0.32 10.89
N LYS A 306 26.13 -1.28 11.72
CA LYS A 306 25.68 -2.59 11.26
C LYS A 306 24.17 -2.57 11.08
N PHE A 307 23.73 -2.57 9.83
CA PHE A 307 22.30 -2.63 9.51
C PHE A 307 21.84 -4.07 9.30
N ALA A 308 20.59 -4.35 9.65
CA ALA A 308 19.99 -5.68 9.51
C ALA A 308 19.92 -6.15 8.03
N PHE A 309 19.96 -5.23 7.08
CA PHE A 309 19.92 -5.52 5.64
C PHE A 309 21.30 -5.67 4.98
N ALA A 310 22.38 -5.30 5.68
CA ALA A 310 23.72 -5.28 5.11
C ALA A 310 24.54 -6.49 5.62
N PRO A 311 25.28 -7.18 4.72
CA PRO A 311 26.14 -8.30 5.13
C PRO A 311 27.34 -7.84 5.96
N GLU A 312 27.74 -6.56 5.83
CA GLU A 312 28.90 -5.94 6.47
C GLU A 312 28.50 -4.58 7.08
N GLU A 313 29.36 -4.02 7.93
CA GLU A 313 29.17 -2.68 8.46
C GLU A 313 29.26 -1.64 7.34
N LEU A 314 28.31 -0.71 7.32
CA LEU A 314 28.27 0.37 6.35
C LEU A 314 28.76 1.66 7.00
N SER A 315 29.57 2.41 6.26
CA SER A 315 30.00 3.76 6.61
C SER A 315 28.93 4.74 6.12
N VAL A 316 28.33 5.46 7.06
CA VAL A 316 27.18 6.33 6.80
C VAL A 316 27.34 7.69 7.48
N TYR A 317 26.56 8.66 7.01
CA TYR A 317 26.37 9.92 7.73
C TYR A 317 24.99 9.94 8.38
N SER A 318 24.94 10.37 9.63
CA SER A 318 23.71 10.57 10.41
C SER A 318 23.76 11.97 11.06
N GLY A 319 22.60 12.52 11.44
CA GLY A 319 22.54 13.84 12.08
C GLY A 319 23.00 14.98 11.15
N SER A 320 24.06 15.69 11.53
CA SER A 320 24.59 16.83 10.77
C SER A 320 25.97 16.54 10.24
N VAL A 321 26.15 16.65 8.92
CA VAL A 321 27.43 16.45 8.25
C VAL A 321 27.78 17.66 7.39
N THR A 322 29.06 18.06 7.37
CA THR A 322 29.54 19.19 6.58
C THR A 322 30.55 18.70 5.54
N LEU A 323 30.28 18.98 4.27
CA LEU A 323 31.20 18.74 3.16
C LEU A 323 31.90 20.04 2.80
N THR A 324 33.20 19.96 2.50
CA THR A 324 33.99 21.15 2.12
C THR A 324 34.68 20.96 0.79
N GLY A 325 34.97 22.07 0.12
CA GLY A 325 35.72 22.09 -1.12
C GLY A 325 35.86 23.51 -1.66
N GLU A 326 36.40 23.62 -2.87
CA GLU A 326 36.50 24.89 -3.58
C GLU A 326 35.79 24.79 -4.94
N LEU A 327 34.99 25.80 -5.27
CA LEU A 327 34.27 25.91 -6.55
C LEU A 327 35.06 26.79 -7.53
N ALA A 328 35.11 26.38 -8.79
CA ALA A 328 35.85 27.06 -9.83
C ALA A 328 35.37 28.51 -10.07
N PRO A 329 36.27 29.41 -10.54
CA PRO A 329 35.91 30.78 -10.86
C PRO A 329 34.73 30.86 -11.84
N GLY A 330 33.71 31.65 -11.50
CA GLY A 330 32.53 31.87 -12.34
C GLY A 330 31.43 30.81 -12.23
N GLU A 331 31.70 29.68 -11.58
CA GLU A 331 30.68 28.67 -11.29
C GLU A 331 29.90 29.04 -10.02
N ARG A 332 28.62 28.67 -9.96
CA ARG A 332 27.75 28.93 -8.80
C ARG A 332 26.88 27.76 -8.37
N SER A 333 26.82 26.70 -9.17
CA SER A 333 25.98 25.54 -8.90
C SER A 333 26.79 24.26 -8.87
N LEU A 334 26.37 23.36 -8.00
CA LEU A 334 26.90 21.99 -7.90
C LEU A 334 25.75 21.01 -7.72
N SER A 335 25.97 19.77 -8.12
CA SER A 335 24.99 18.69 -7.97
C SER A 335 25.40 17.81 -6.80
N LEU A 336 24.53 17.74 -5.79
CA LEU A 336 24.67 16.82 -4.66
C LEU A 336 23.79 15.60 -4.91
N THR A 337 24.39 14.42 -5.01
CA THR A 337 23.65 13.16 -5.07
C THR A 337 23.80 12.41 -3.75
N TYR A 338 22.70 11.90 -3.22
CA TYR A 338 22.70 11.05 -2.03
C TYR A 338 21.58 10.00 -2.12
N GLN A 339 21.71 8.94 -1.35
CA GLN A 339 20.65 7.96 -1.15
C GLN A 339 20.37 7.83 0.34
N ALA A 340 19.15 8.20 0.74
CA ALA A 340 18.70 8.07 2.12
C ALA A 340 18.21 6.65 2.38
N CYS A 341 18.70 6.06 3.46
CA CYS A 341 18.32 4.75 3.93
C CYS A 341 17.92 4.82 5.41
N ASP A 342 16.98 3.96 5.79
CA ASP A 342 16.67 3.65 7.18
C ASP A 342 17.21 2.23 7.48
N ASP A 343 16.99 1.71 8.68
CA ASP A 343 17.47 0.38 9.08
C ASP A 343 16.83 -0.79 8.31
N ARG A 344 15.91 -0.51 7.38
CA ARG A 344 15.09 -1.51 6.67
C ARG A 344 15.20 -1.40 5.16
N ARG A 345 15.51 -0.23 4.60
CA ARG A 345 15.49 0.03 3.16
C ARG A 345 16.22 1.31 2.79
N CYS A 346 16.59 1.40 1.52
CA CYS A 346 16.98 2.65 0.88
C CYS A 346 15.85 3.20 0.00
N LEU A 347 15.70 4.52 -0.02
CA LEU A 347 14.83 5.23 -0.96
C LEU A 347 15.52 5.41 -2.32
N PRO A 348 14.79 5.82 -3.37
CA PRO A 348 15.41 6.25 -4.63
C PRO A 348 16.47 7.34 -4.37
N PRO A 349 17.59 7.36 -5.14
CA PRO A 349 18.59 8.40 -5.02
C PRO A 349 17.99 9.76 -5.37
N VAL A 350 18.49 10.80 -4.69
CA VAL A 350 18.10 12.18 -4.90
C VAL A 350 19.30 12.95 -5.41
N THR A 351 19.09 13.75 -6.45
CA THR A 351 20.07 14.72 -6.92
C THR A 351 19.53 16.13 -6.72
N LYS A 352 20.18 16.91 -5.85
CA LYS A 352 19.84 18.32 -5.58
C LYS A 352 20.82 19.24 -6.27
N HIS A 353 20.30 20.23 -6.99
CA HIS A 353 21.10 21.35 -7.48
C HIS A 353 21.25 22.39 -6.35
N VAL A 354 22.48 22.58 -5.91
CA VAL A 354 22.83 23.49 -4.82
C VAL A 354 23.47 24.72 -5.42
N ILE A 355 22.95 25.90 -5.09
CA ILE A 355 23.48 27.18 -5.55
C ILE A 355 24.23 27.83 -4.38
N LEU A 356 25.52 28.15 -4.59
CA LEU A 356 26.28 28.92 -3.62
C LEU A 356 25.87 30.40 -3.66
N PRO A 357 25.63 31.03 -2.49
CA PRO A 357 25.45 32.47 -2.40
C PRO A 357 26.64 33.23 -3.00
N ALA A 358 26.38 34.42 -3.54
CA ALA A 358 27.48 35.29 -3.96
C ALA A 358 28.37 35.63 -2.76
N PRO A 359 29.70 35.68 -2.91
CA PRO A 359 30.59 36.09 -1.83
C PRO A 359 30.21 37.50 -1.35
N GLU A 360 30.11 37.67 -0.04
CA GLU A 360 30.02 38.99 0.56
C GLU A 360 31.29 39.78 0.20
N ARG A 361 31.10 41.02 -0.26
CA ARG A 361 32.16 41.88 -0.80
C ARG A 361 33.12 42.36 0.27
#